data_AF-A0A957T4X5-F1
#
_entry.id   AF-A0A957T4X5-F1
#
_cell.length_a   1.000
_cell.length_b   1.000
_cell.length_c   1.000
_cell.angle_alpha   90.00
_cell.angle_beta   90.00
_cell.angle_gamma   90.00
#
_symmetry.space_group_name_H-M   'P 1'
#
loop_
_entity.id
_entity.type
_entity.pdbx_description
1 polymer ?
#
loop_
_entity_poly.entity_id
_entity_poly.type
_entity_poly.pdbx_seq_one_letter_code
_entity_poly.pdbx_strand_id
1 'polypeptide(L)' 'NPMAMILACAALLKQIESTETDLAARAIREALMEAVHDGVRTPDIGGHASTSEFTNDVIARTQRKLDIWATLGS' A
#
# COMPACT_ATOMS: atom_id res chain seq x y z
N ASN A 1 11.44 8.80 -4.08
CA ASN A 1 10.40 8.23 -3.19
C ASN A 1 9.05 8.09 -3.88
N PRO A 2 8.48 6.87 -4.01
CA PRO A 2 7.15 6.67 -4.59
C PRO A 2 5.97 6.87 -3.61
N MET A 3 6.22 7.07 -2.31
CA MET A 3 5.18 7.06 -1.27
C MET A 3 4.05 8.06 -1.52
N ALA A 4 4.39 9.31 -1.87
CA ALA A 4 3.39 10.36 -2.06
C ALA A 4 2.41 10.02 -3.20
N MET A 5 2.92 9.51 -4.33
CA MET A 5 2.09 9.09 -5.45
C MET A 5 1.20 7.90 -5.08
N ILE A 6 1.74 6.90 -4.37
CA ILE A 6 0.97 5.73 -3.92
C ILE A 6 -0.18 6.16 -2.99
N LEU A 7 0.09 7.05 -2.04
CA LEU A 7 -0.94 7.59 -1.13
C LEU A 7 -1.97 8.44 -1.88
N ALA A 8 -1.57 9.19 -2.91
CA ALA A 8 -2.50 9.92 -3.76
C ALA A 8 -3.45 8.97 -4.51
N CYS A 9 -2.96 7.86 -5.05
CA CYS A 9 -3.81 6.84 -5.67
C CYS A 9 -4.83 6.27 -4.67
N ALA A 10 -4.41 5.94 -3.45
CA ALA A 10 -5.32 5.48 -2.40
C ALA A 10 -6.38 6.54 -2.05
N ALA A 11 -6.00 7.82 -2.01
CA ALA A 11 -6.92 8.92 -1.77
C ALA A 11 -7.95 9.09 -2.90
N LEU A 12 -7.53 8.91 -4.16
CA LEU A 12 -8.43 8.95 -5.33
C LEU A 12 -9.44 7.80 -5.32
N LEU A 13 -9.02 6.58 -4.97
CA LEU A 13 -9.94 5.44 -4.83
C LEU A 13 -11.04 5.72 -3.81
N LYS A 14 -10.71 6.41 -2.71
CA LYS A 14 -11.69 6.80 -1.70
C LYS A 14 -12.75 7.80 -2.21
N GLN A 15 -12.48 8.52 -3.30
CA GLN A 15 -13.47 9.43 -3.92
C GLN A 15 -14.53 8.70 -4.76
N ILE A 16 -14.34 7.41 -5.05
CA ILE A 16 -15.30 6.61 -5.82
C ILE A 16 -16.47 6.14 -4.94
N GLU A 17 -16.32 6.16 -3.61
CA GLU A 17 -17.38 5.89 -2.62
C GLU A 17 -18.06 4.52 -2.78
N SER A 18 -17.28 3.49 -3.14
CA SER A 18 -17.73 2.10 -3.16
C SER A 18 -17.00 1.26 -2.10
N THR A 19 -17.65 0.19 -1.63
CA THR A 19 -17.04 -0.73 -0.67
C THR A 19 -15.75 -1.36 -1.20
N GLU A 20 -15.71 -1.73 -2.48
CA GLU A 20 -14.52 -2.29 -3.12
C GLU A 20 -13.37 -1.29 -3.15
N THR A 21 -13.64 -0.05 -3.57
CA THR A 21 -12.62 1.01 -3.64
C THR A 21 -12.16 1.47 -2.27
N ASP A 22 -13.03 1.47 -1.27
CA ASP A 22 -12.68 1.75 0.12
C ASP A 22 -11.74 0.68 0.71
N LEU A 23 -12.03 -0.59 0.43
CA LEU A 23 -11.17 -1.70 0.82
C LEU A 23 -9.81 -1.61 0.13
N ALA A 24 -9.78 -1.35 -1.18
CA ALA A 24 -8.53 -1.17 -1.92
C ALA A 24 -7.71 0.03 -1.41
N ALA A 25 -8.35 1.19 -1.20
CA ALA A 25 -7.72 2.37 -0.63
C ALA A 25 -7.12 2.10 0.75
N ARG A 26 -7.86 1.38 1.59
CA ARG A 26 -7.39 0.97 2.92
C ARG A 26 -6.20 0.01 2.82
N ALA A 27 -6.28 -1.02 1.97
CA ALA A 27 -5.22 -2.00 1.79
C ALA A 27 -3.90 -1.33 1.36
N ILE A 28 -3.94 -0.43 0.38
CA ILE A 28 -2.76 0.29 -0.12
C ILE A 28 -2.14 1.16 0.99
N ARG A 29 -2.96 1.94 1.71
CA ARG A 29 -2.47 2.81 2.78
C ARG A 29 -1.82 2.00 3.91
N GLU A 30 -2.46 0.92 4.34
CA GLU A 30 -1.90 0.06 5.39
C GLU A 30 -0.63 -0.66 4.93
N ALA A 31 -0.61 -1.20 3.71
CA ALA A 31 0.55 -1.88 3.14
C ALA A 31 1.79 -0.96 3.07
N LEU A 32 1.61 0.29 2.65
CA LEU A 32 2.69 1.28 2.63
C LEU A 32 3.19 1.61 4.04
N MET A 33 2.28 1.83 4.99
CA MET A 33 2.66 2.17 6.36
C MET A 33 3.39 1.00 7.04
N GLU A 34 2.97 -0.23 6.78
CA GLU A 34 3.66 -1.44 7.25
C GLU A 34 5.06 -1.57 6.64
N ALA A 35 5.22 -1.36 5.32
CA ALA A 35 6.54 -1.39 4.69
C ALA A 35 7.52 -0.41 5.36
N VAL A 36 7.07 0.84 5.60
CA VAL A 36 7.87 1.87 6.27
C VAL A 36 8.16 1.53 7.74
N HIS A 37 7.17 0.95 8.43
CA HIS A 37 7.30 0.51 9.82
C HIS A 37 8.33 -0.64 9.94
N ASP A 38 8.31 -1.59 9.01
CA ASP A 38 9.23 -2.72 8.93
C ASP A 38 10.63 -2.34 8.40
N GLY A 39 10.86 -1.05 8.13
CA GLY A 39 12.17 -0.53 7.73
C GLY A 39 12.45 -0.57 6.23
N VAL A 40 11.50 -0.97 5.39
CA VAL A 40 11.63 -0.87 3.94
C VAL A 40 11.50 0.59 3.54
N ARG A 41 12.62 1.23 3.18
CA ARG A 41 12.72 2.67 2.95
C ARG A 41 13.63 3.00 1.77
N THR A 42 13.27 4.04 1.03
CA THR A 42 14.10 4.55 -0.08
C THR A 42 15.24 5.45 0.44
N PRO A 43 16.30 5.70 -0.36
CA PRO A 43 17.46 6.48 0.07
C PRO A 43 17.15 7.87 0.62
N ASP A 44 16.12 8.53 0.09
CA ASP A 44 15.72 9.88 0.50
C ASP A 44 15.13 9.96 1.92
N ILE A 45 14.74 8.82 2.51
CA ILE A 45 14.24 8.70 3.90
C ILE A 45 15.12 7.75 4.73
N GLY A 46 16.40 7.62 4.35
CA GLY A 46 17.41 6.92 5.15
C GLY A 46 17.40 5.40 5.00
N GLY A 47 16.88 4.86 3.91
CA GLY A 47 16.96 3.43 3.60
C GLY A 47 17.84 3.10 2.40
N HIS A 48 17.75 1.86 1.93
CA HIS A 48 18.55 1.35 0.81
C HIS A 48 17.71 0.73 -0.31
N ALA A 49 16.39 0.63 -0.13
CA ALA A 49 15.51 0.04 -1.13
C ALA A 49 15.38 0.98 -2.35
N SER A 50 15.53 0.44 -3.54
CA SER A 50 15.17 1.15 -4.77
C SER A 50 13.68 1.49 -4.80
N THR A 51 13.31 2.44 -5.66
CA THR A 51 11.90 2.76 -5.91
C THR A 51 11.10 1.53 -6.32
N SER A 52 11.67 0.66 -7.15
CA SER A 52 11.02 -0.57 -7.62
C SER A 52 10.85 -1.60 -6.50
N GLU A 53 11.88 -1.81 -5.69
CA GLU A 53 11.79 -2.74 -4.54
C GLU A 53 10.73 -2.29 -3.54
N PHE A 54 10.73 -1.00 -3.17
CA PHE A 54 9.70 -0.46 -2.29
C PHE A 54 8.29 -0.61 -2.88
N THR A 55 8.13 -0.28 -4.17
CA THR A 55 6.82 -0.38 -4.84
C THR A 55 6.32 -1.82 -4.91
N ASN A 56 7.21 -2.77 -5.22
CA ASN A 56 6.87 -4.19 -5.27
C ASN A 56 6.48 -4.74 -3.90
N ASP A 57 7.18 -4.34 -2.84
CA ASP A 57 6.84 -4.72 -1.46
C ASP A 57 5.43 -4.25 -1.07
N VAL A 58 5.10 -2.99 -1.38
CA VAL A 58 3.75 -2.44 -1.14
C VAL A 58 2.67 -3.18 -1.94
N ILE A 59 2.94 -3.52 -3.21
CA ILE A 59 2.01 -4.31 -4.04
C ILE A 59 1.76 -5.69 -3.42
N ALA A 60 2.82 -6.41 -3.04
CA ALA A 60 2.71 -7.74 -2.46
C ALA A 60 1.90 -7.74 -1.15
N ARG A 61 2.17 -6.76 -0.27
CA ARG A 61 1.40 -6.57 0.98
C ARG A 61 -0.06 -6.22 0.71
N THR A 62 -0.33 -5.38 -0.29
CA THR A 62 -1.70 -5.00 -0.68
C THR A 62 -2.49 -6.22 -1.16
N GLN A 63 -1.91 -7.02 -2.06
CA GLN A 63 -2.54 -8.25 -2.57
C GLN A 63 -2.82 -9.24 -1.43
N ARG A 64 -1.82 -9.50 -0.58
CA ARG A 64 -1.96 -10.39 0.58
C ARG A 64 -3.10 -9.95 1.51
N LYS A 65 -3.25 -8.65 1.77
CA LYS A 65 -4.33 -8.11 2.60
C LYS A 65 -5.70 -8.38 1.98
N LEU A 66 -5.86 -8.07 0.70
CA LEU A 66 -7.11 -8.28 -0.02
C LEU A 66 -7.49 -9.77 -0.05
N ASP A 67 -6.53 -10.65 -0.33
CA ASP A 67 -6.73 -12.11 -0.31
C ASP A 67 -7.20 -12.60 1.06
N ILE A 68 -6.51 -12.19 2.14
CA ILE A 68 -6.88 -12.57 3.50
C ILE A 68 -8.28 -12.05 3.86
N TRP A 69 -8.59 -10.79 3.57
CA TRP A 69 -9.90 -10.22 3.88
C TRP A 69 -11.03 -10.87 3.10
N ALA A 70 -10.79 -11.25 1.84
CA ALA A 70 -11.74 -12.02 1.05
C ALA A 70 -12.04 -13.39 1.70
N THR A 71 -11.03 -14.06 2.28
CA THR A 71 -11.23 -15.34 2.97
C THR A 71 -11.87 -15.24 4.36
N LEU A 72 -11.73 -14.09 5.04
CA LEU A 72 -12.30 -13.87 6.38
C LEU A 72 -13.71 -13.27 6.34
N GLY A 73 -14.07 -12.62 5.24
CA GLY A 73 -15.38 -12.00 5.02
C GLY A 73 -16.40 -12.91 4.31
N SER A 74 -16.00 -14.10 3.88
CA SER A 74 -16.87 -15.14 3.29
C SER A 74 -17.50 -16.05 4.32
#